data_AF-A0A060C226-F1
#
_entry.id   AF-A0A060C226-F1
#
_cell.length_a   1.000
_cell.length_b   1.000
_cell.length_c   1.000
_cell.angle_alpha   90.00
_cell.angle_beta   90.00
_cell.angle_gamma   90.00
#
_symmetry.space_group_name_H-M   'P 1'
#
loop_
_entity.id
_entity.type
_entity.pdbx_description
1 polymer ?
#
loop_
_entity_poly.entity_id
_entity_poly.type
_entity_poly.pdbx_seq_one_letter_code
_entity_poly.pdbx_strand_id
1 'polypeptide(L)'
;DGTPKEDGFELLDWFVRECAKRELYVILDLHAAYGSQNGRHHSGDTRTGGALYTDETAMARTEALWVRVAEHYKDNKWVAGYDLLNEPEGTPDGTMNKVTPQWAFYDRLYDAIRAVDPNHLIYMEGIWEIINLPDPGKFGWTNVSYELHFYLLGRHGKRVGRADRLPAG
;
A
#
# COMPACT_ATOMS: atom_id res chain seq x y z
N ASP A 1 1.80 22.97 -1.49
CA ASP A 1 0.78 23.18 -2.54
C ASP A 1 0.56 21.94 -3.42
N GLY A 2 1.49 20.97 -3.40
CA GLY A 2 1.42 19.78 -4.27
C GLY A 2 2.30 19.91 -5.50
N THR A 3 3.07 21.00 -5.60
CA THR A 3 4.07 21.19 -6.65
C THR A 3 5.18 20.16 -6.46
N PRO A 4 5.51 19.38 -7.50
CA PRO A 4 6.62 18.44 -7.48
C PRO A 4 7.93 19.17 -7.20
N LYS A 5 8.83 18.50 -6.49
CA LYS A 5 10.20 18.99 -6.33
C LYS A 5 11.02 18.61 -7.55
N GLU A 6 11.88 19.52 -8.01
CA GLU A 6 12.78 19.27 -9.14
C GLU A 6 13.73 18.08 -8.88
N ASP A 7 14.14 17.89 -7.63
CA ASP A 7 15.01 16.81 -7.15
C ASP A 7 14.24 15.63 -6.55
N GLY A 8 12.91 15.57 -6.75
CA GLY A 8 12.02 14.65 -6.03
C GLY A 8 12.36 13.16 -6.16
N PHE A 9 13.06 12.77 -7.23
CA PHE A 9 13.47 11.38 -7.49
C PHE A 9 14.95 11.10 -7.26
N GLU A 10 15.82 12.09 -7.01
CA GLU A 10 17.28 11.88 -7.03
C GLU A 10 17.75 10.80 -6.05
N LEU A 11 17.19 10.79 -4.84
CA LEU A 11 17.53 9.81 -3.82
C LEU A 11 16.99 8.41 -4.16
N LEU A 12 15.76 8.32 -4.70
CA LEU A 12 15.18 7.06 -5.15
C LEU A 12 15.97 6.49 -6.33
N ASP A 13 16.36 7.34 -7.29
CA ASP A 13 17.19 6.93 -8.43
C ASP A 13 18.54 6.42 -7.98
N TRP A 14 19.17 7.10 -7.02
CA TRP A 14 20.41 6.61 -6.41
C TRP A 14 20.19 5.23 -5.78
N PHE A 15 19.14 5.07 -4.98
CA PHE A 15 18.82 3.80 -4.32
C PHE A 15 18.59 2.67 -5.33
N VAL A 16 17.74 2.88 -6.33
CA VAL A 16 17.46 1.90 -7.39
C VAL A 16 18.74 1.54 -8.16
N ARG A 17 19.60 2.52 -8.47
CA ARG A 17 20.90 2.25 -9.10
C ARG A 17 21.84 1.44 -8.22
N GLU A 18 21.84 1.65 -6.91
CA GLU A 18 22.67 0.86 -5.98
C GLU A 18 22.15 -0.56 -5.81
N CYS A 19 20.83 -0.76 -5.78
CA CYS A 19 20.22 -2.09 -5.81
C CYS A 19 20.52 -2.83 -7.12
N ALA A 20 20.43 -2.12 -8.25
CA ALA A 20 20.74 -2.66 -9.57
C ALA A 20 22.18 -3.22 -9.67
N LYS A 21 23.17 -2.53 -9.09
CA LYS A 21 24.58 -3.00 -9.04
C LYS A 21 24.75 -4.31 -8.27
N ARG A 22 23.77 -4.68 -7.44
CA ARG A 22 23.78 -5.85 -6.55
C ARG A 22 22.75 -6.90 -6.94
N GLU A 23 22.13 -6.72 -8.09
CA GLU A 23 21.08 -7.59 -8.60
C GLU A 23 19.86 -7.72 -7.68
N LEU A 24 19.53 -6.62 -6.99
CA LEU A 24 18.38 -6.53 -6.09
C LEU A 24 17.24 -5.76 -6.75
N TYR A 25 16.04 -6.32 -6.72
CA TYR A 25 14.82 -5.63 -7.12
C TYR A 25 14.34 -4.68 -6.02
N VAL A 26 13.67 -3.60 -6.45
CA VAL A 26 13.06 -2.59 -5.58
C VAL A 26 11.55 -2.61 -5.79
N ILE A 27 10.80 -2.70 -4.69
CA ILE A 27 9.37 -2.38 -4.67
C ILE A 27 9.25 -0.95 -4.16
N LEU A 28 8.53 -0.11 -4.89
CA LEU A 28 8.25 1.25 -4.45
C LEU A 28 6.91 1.25 -3.73
N ASP A 29 6.94 1.53 -2.43
CA ASP A 29 5.77 1.58 -1.55
C ASP A 29 5.36 3.05 -1.30
N LEU A 30 4.09 3.36 -1.56
CA LEU A 30 3.50 4.60 -1.07
C LEU A 30 3.03 4.44 0.39
N HIS A 31 3.99 4.68 1.28
CA HIS A 31 3.76 4.53 2.71
C HIS A 31 2.78 5.57 3.31
N ALA A 32 2.66 6.72 2.68
CA ALA A 32 1.85 7.85 3.14
C ALA A 32 1.15 8.56 1.98
N ALA A 33 -0.14 8.31 1.81
CA ALA A 33 -0.97 8.99 0.83
C ALA A 33 -1.44 10.37 1.33
N TYR A 34 -1.82 11.26 0.40
CA TYR A 34 -2.46 12.52 0.78
C TYR A 34 -3.74 12.23 1.57
N GLY A 35 -3.98 12.98 2.64
CA GLY A 35 -5.14 12.78 3.50
C GLY A 35 -5.08 11.52 4.38
N SER A 36 -4.02 10.72 4.30
CA SER A 36 -3.85 9.44 5.03
C SER A 36 -4.87 8.35 4.66
N GLN A 37 -4.34 7.17 4.35
CA GLN A 37 -5.10 5.97 4.03
C GLN A 37 -5.58 5.19 5.28
N ASN A 38 -5.13 5.55 6.49
CA ASN A 38 -5.44 4.80 7.71
C ASN A 38 -5.52 5.63 9.01
N GLY A 39 -5.32 6.94 8.92
CA GLY A 39 -5.29 7.84 10.08
C GLY A 39 -4.14 7.60 11.07
N ARG A 40 -3.16 6.75 10.73
CA ARG A 40 -2.04 6.37 11.61
C ARG A 40 -0.84 7.28 11.42
N HIS A 41 0.04 7.31 12.43
CA HIS A 41 1.26 8.11 12.41
C HIS A 41 2.21 7.78 11.26
N HIS A 42 2.29 6.51 10.84
CA HIS A 42 3.16 6.10 9.73
C HIS A 42 2.63 6.55 8.35
N SER A 43 1.35 6.91 8.23
CA SER A 43 0.79 7.52 7.01
C SER A 43 0.89 9.06 6.97
N GLY A 44 1.59 9.67 7.92
CA GLY A 44 1.91 11.10 7.93
C GLY A 44 0.82 12.05 8.46
N ASP A 45 -0.47 11.71 8.37
CA ASP A 45 -1.57 12.53 8.92
C ASP A 45 -2.39 11.77 9.98
N THR A 46 -2.27 12.23 11.23
CA THR A 46 -3.05 11.73 12.39
C THR A 46 -4.16 12.68 12.82
N ARG A 47 -4.25 13.87 12.20
CA ARG A 47 -5.20 14.92 12.61
C ARG A 47 -6.57 14.71 11.98
N THR A 48 -6.61 14.19 10.76
CA THR A 48 -7.85 13.97 10.01
C THR A 48 -8.47 12.60 10.27
N GLY A 49 -7.72 11.67 10.86
CA GLY A 49 -8.19 10.30 11.12
C GLY A 49 -8.33 9.43 9.87
N GLY A 50 -7.70 9.83 8.75
CA GLY A 50 -7.79 9.13 7.47
C GLY A 50 -8.91 9.71 6.59
N ALA A 51 -8.59 10.78 5.86
CA ALA A 51 -9.51 11.49 4.97
C ALA A 51 -9.38 11.08 3.51
N LEU A 52 -8.37 10.29 3.12
CA LEU A 52 -8.09 9.93 1.72
C LEU A 52 -9.35 9.54 0.95
N TYR A 53 -10.14 8.61 1.47
CA TYR A 53 -11.31 8.07 0.78
C TYR A 53 -12.52 9.01 0.68
N THR A 54 -12.49 10.15 1.38
CA THR A 54 -13.58 11.13 1.40
C THR A 54 -13.19 12.51 0.85
N ASP A 55 -11.90 12.71 0.57
CA ASP A 55 -11.36 13.94 0.02
C ASP A 55 -10.86 13.70 -1.42
N GLU A 56 -11.64 14.15 -2.40
CA GLU A 56 -11.28 14.05 -3.81
C GLU A 56 -9.96 14.76 -4.15
N THR A 57 -9.63 15.84 -3.45
CA THR A 57 -8.33 16.53 -3.66
C THR A 57 -7.18 15.63 -3.21
N ALA A 58 -7.37 14.87 -2.13
CA ALA A 58 -6.39 13.92 -1.64
C ALA A 58 -6.23 12.71 -2.58
N MET A 59 -7.35 12.15 -3.07
CA MET A 59 -7.33 11.07 -4.06
C MET A 59 -6.65 11.50 -5.36
N ALA A 60 -7.04 12.65 -5.93
CA ALA A 60 -6.47 13.15 -7.17
C ALA A 60 -4.97 13.46 -7.06
N ARG A 61 -4.50 13.98 -5.91
CA ARG A 61 -3.06 14.21 -5.69
C ARG A 61 -2.28 12.91 -5.54
N THR A 62 -2.85 11.92 -4.89
CA THR A 62 -2.25 10.59 -4.74
C THR A 62 -2.16 9.87 -6.09
N GLU A 63 -3.21 9.94 -6.91
CA GLU A 63 -3.21 9.44 -8.28
C GLU A 63 -2.14 10.16 -9.13
N ALA A 64 -2.11 11.49 -9.10
CA ALA A 64 -1.13 12.27 -9.86
C ALA A 64 0.33 11.97 -9.43
N LEU A 65 0.56 11.68 -8.15
CA LEU A 65 1.86 11.22 -7.66
C LEU A 65 2.21 9.86 -8.27
N TRP A 66 1.28 8.90 -8.24
CA TRP A 66 1.49 7.57 -8.80
C TRP A 66 1.77 7.58 -10.30
N VAL A 67 1.03 8.36 -11.07
CA VAL A 67 1.28 8.53 -12.52
C VAL A 67 2.70 9.03 -12.75
N ARG A 68 3.18 10.01 -11.98
CA ARG A 68 4.55 10.53 -12.10
C ARG A 68 5.61 9.49 -11.75
N VAL A 69 5.41 8.73 -10.67
CA VAL A 69 6.33 7.65 -10.26
C VAL A 69 6.40 6.59 -11.34
N ALA A 70 5.24 6.15 -11.85
CA ALA A 70 5.17 5.14 -12.89
C ALA A 70 5.78 5.63 -14.22
N GLU A 71 5.50 6.85 -14.65
CA GLU A 71 6.13 7.44 -15.84
C GLU A 71 7.66 7.48 -15.74
N HIS A 72 8.20 7.76 -14.55
CA HIS A 72 9.64 7.84 -14.31
C HIS A 72 10.32 6.47 -14.30
N TYR A 73 9.65 5.44 -13.76
CA TYR A 73 10.25 4.11 -13.57
C TYR A 73 9.82 3.04 -14.58
N LYS A 74 8.86 3.30 -15.49
CA LYS A 74 8.27 2.30 -16.41
C LYS A 74 9.24 1.45 -17.24
N ASP A 75 10.42 1.97 -17.56
CA ASP A 75 11.44 1.27 -18.35
C ASP A 75 12.58 0.69 -17.49
N ASN A 76 12.53 0.88 -16.17
CA ASN A 76 13.57 0.44 -15.24
C ASN A 76 13.27 -0.94 -14.65
N LYS A 77 13.83 -1.98 -15.28
CA LYS A 77 13.66 -3.39 -14.86
C LYS A 77 14.06 -3.73 -13.41
N TRP A 78 14.79 -2.85 -12.71
CA TRP A 78 15.17 -3.08 -11.30
C TRP A 78 14.10 -2.62 -10.32
N VAL A 79 13.12 -1.84 -10.79
CA VAL A 79 11.85 -1.71 -10.09
C VAL A 79 11.04 -2.97 -10.40
N ALA A 80 10.63 -3.71 -9.38
CA ALA A 80 9.78 -4.89 -9.55
C ALA A 80 8.30 -4.50 -9.63
N GLY A 81 7.92 -3.39 -9.00
CA GLY A 81 6.55 -2.93 -9.00
C GLY A 81 6.26 -1.82 -8.00
N TYR A 82 4.97 -1.53 -7.92
CA TYR A 82 4.40 -0.42 -7.19
C TYR A 82 3.42 -0.94 -6.14
N ASP A 83 3.72 -0.76 -4.86
CA ASP A 83 2.76 -0.98 -3.78
C ASP A 83 1.97 0.28 -3.51
N LEU A 84 0.69 0.22 -3.90
CA LEU A 84 -0.13 1.41 -4.10
C LEU A 84 -0.42 2.19 -2.84
N LEU A 85 -0.60 1.48 -1.71
CA LEU A 85 -0.94 2.06 -0.41
C LEU A 85 -0.51 1.09 0.69
N ASN A 86 0.40 1.51 1.57
CA ASN A 86 0.73 0.74 2.77
C ASN A 86 -0.41 0.74 3.79
N GLU A 87 -0.80 -0.43 4.28
CA GLU A 87 -1.76 -0.66 5.38
C GLU A 87 -3.02 0.23 5.33
N PRO A 88 -3.78 0.25 4.23
CA PRO A 88 -5.01 1.02 4.13
C PRO A 88 -6.10 0.49 5.07
N GLU A 89 -6.73 1.41 5.82
CA GLU A 89 -7.90 1.14 6.63
C GLU A 89 -9.10 1.83 5.93
N GLY A 90 -9.72 1.15 4.98
CA GLY A 90 -10.79 1.69 4.13
C GLY A 90 -12.02 2.27 4.86
N THR A 91 -12.14 2.02 6.17
CA THR A 91 -13.11 2.61 7.10
C THR A 91 -12.42 2.95 8.43
N PRO A 92 -12.89 3.96 9.19
CA PRO A 92 -12.27 4.37 10.46
C PRO A 92 -12.26 3.28 11.56
N ASP A 93 -13.09 2.25 11.43
CA ASP A 93 -13.13 1.11 12.35
C ASP A 93 -12.36 -0.12 11.84
N GLY A 94 -11.68 0.00 10.68
CA GLY A 94 -10.93 -1.09 10.06
C GLY A 94 -11.79 -2.24 9.54
N THR A 95 -13.12 -2.06 9.45
CA THR A 95 -14.03 -3.09 8.94
C THR A 95 -14.01 -3.12 7.41
N MET A 96 -13.32 -4.11 6.86
CA MET A 96 -13.05 -4.26 5.42
C MET A 96 -13.96 -5.28 4.72
N ASN A 97 -15.14 -5.55 5.28
CA ASN A 97 -15.94 -6.74 5.02
C ASN A 97 -16.83 -6.66 3.75
N LYS A 98 -16.73 -5.58 2.95
CA LYS A 98 -17.60 -5.28 1.77
C LYS A 98 -16.80 -4.46 0.75
N VAL A 99 -17.37 -4.18 -0.44
CA VAL A 99 -16.85 -3.16 -1.36
C VAL A 99 -16.59 -1.88 -0.58
N THR A 100 -15.32 -1.63 -0.28
CA THR A 100 -14.89 -0.49 0.52
C THR A 100 -14.45 0.63 -0.42
N PRO A 101 -14.42 1.87 0.07
CA PRO A 101 -13.80 2.98 -0.66
C PRO A 101 -12.36 2.67 -1.11
N GLN A 102 -11.65 1.82 -0.37
CA GLN A 102 -10.32 1.33 -0.76
C GLN A 102 -10.31 0.58 -2.08
N TRP A 103 -11.25 -0.36 -2.32
CA TRP A 103 -11.25 -1.14 -3.56
C TRP A 103 -11.50 -0.24 -4.78
N ALA A 104 -12.43 0.71 -4.66
CA ALA A 104 -12.69 1.68 -5.72
C ALA A 104 -11.46 2.57 -5.97
N PHE A 105 -10.73 2.92 -4.92
CA PHE A 105 -9.53 3.73 -5.08
C PHE A 105 -8.34 2.93 -5.65
N TYR A 106 -8.20 1.64 -5.31
CA TYR A 106 -7.25 0.76 -5.97
C TYR A 106 -7.53 0.60 -7.47
N ASP A 107 -8.80 0.47 -7.85
CA ASP A 107 -9.18 0.40 -9.27
C ASP A 107 -8.77 1.67 -10.02
N ARG A 108 -9.08 2.82 -9.42
CA ARG A 108 -8.69 4.13 -9.95
C ARG A 108 -7.17 4.28 -10.12
N LEU A 109 -6.39 3.88 -9.11
CA LEU A 109 -4.92 3.93 -9.18
C LEU A 109 -4.35 2.93 -10.19
N TYR A 110 -4.91 1.72 -10.26
CA TYR A 110 -4.54 0.70 -11.22
C TYR A 110 -4.68 1.22 -12.65
N ASP A 111 -5.85 1.78 -13.00
CA ASP A 111 -6.11 2.32 -14.33
C ASP A 111 -5.16 3.48 -14.67
N ALA A 112 -4.95 4.40 -13.72
CA ALA A 112 -4.06 5.55 -13.91
C ALA A 112 -2.61 5.11 -14.16
N ILE A 113 -2.10 4.13 -13.40
CA ILE A 113 -0.76 3.59 -13.58
C ILE A 113 -0.66 2.82 -14.89
N ARG A 114 -1.64 1.96 -15.20
CA ARG A 114 -1.63 1.14 -16.43
C ARG A 114 -1.72 1.97 -17.71
N ALA A 115 -2.26 3.18 -17.64
CA ALA A 115 -2.26 4.12 -18.76
C ALA A 115 -0.83 4.58 -19.15
N VAL A 116 0.13 4.56 -18.22
CA VAL A 116 1.51 5.03 -18.46
C VAL A 116 2.56 3.92 -18.35
N ASP A 117 2.25 2.85 -17.62
CA ASP A 117 3.12 1.69 -17.38
C ASP A 117 2.31 0.37 -17.42
N PRO A 118 2.31 -0.33 -18.56
CA PRO A 118 1.60 -1.59 -18.71
C PRO A 118 2.33 -2.80 -18.10
N ASN A 119 3.58 -2.66 -17.63
CA ASN A 119 4.50 -3.78 -17.44
C ASN A 119 4.82 -4.11 -15.98
N HIS A 120 5.00 -3.12 -15.12
CA HIS A 120 5.39 -3.37 -13.74
C HIS A 120 4.29 -4.05 -12.91
N LEU A 121 4.67 -4.88 -11.94
CA LEU A 121 3.71 -5.48 -11.02
C LEU A 121 3.05 -4.39 -10.18
N ILE A 122 1.75 -4.52 -9.91
CA ILE A 122 1.04 -3.66 -8.96
C ILE A 122 0.72 -4.47 -7.71
N TYR A 123 1.21 -4.05 -6.57
CA TYR A 123 0.93 -4.65 -5.27
C TYR A 123 -0.29 -3.95 -4.65
N MET A 124 -1.22 -4.78 -4.15
CA MET A 124 -2.42 -4.35 -3.45
C MET A 124 -2.34 -4.87 -2.02
N GLU A 125 -2.03 -3.99 -1.08
CA GLU A 125 -1.96 -4.34 0.33
C GLU A 125 -3.32 -4.50 1.00
N GLY A 126 -3.44 -5.56 1.79
CA GLY A 126 -4.55 -5.79 2.69
C GLY A 126 -4.09 -5.74 4.14
N ILE A 127 -4.80 -5.01 4.99
CA ILE A 127 -4.58 -5.10 6.43
C ILE A 127 -5.20 -6.38 7.01
N TRP A 128 -4.48 -7.02 7.93
CA TRP A 128 -4.89 -8.15 8.79
C TRP A 128 -5.22 -9.47 8.10
N GLU A 129 -6.01 -9.48 7.03
CA GLU A 129 -6.49 -10.69 6.37
C GLU A 129 -6.70 -10.49 4.86
N ILE A 130 -6.38 -11.51 4.07
CA ILE A 130 -6.52 -11.48 2.60
C ILE A 130 -7.97 -11.30 2.12
N ILE A 131 -8.95 -11.61 2.97
CA ILE A 131 -10.38 -11.43 2.66
C ILE A 131 -10.77 -9.96 2.47
N ASN A 132 -9.90 -9.04 2.88
CA ASN A 132 -10.09 -7.59 2.77
C ASN A 132 -9.70 -7.06 1.39
N LEU A 133 -9.20 -7.92 0.49
CA LEU A 133 -8.84 -7.59 -0.88
C LEU A 133 -9.87 -8.14 -1.88
N PRO A 134 -10.18 -7.40 -2.96
CA PRO A 134 -11.14 -7.84 -3.95
C PRO A 134 -10.54 -8.86 -4.90
N ASP A 135 -11.29 -9.88 -5.28
CA ASP A 135 -10.97 -10.75 -6.42
C ASP A 135 -10.57 -9.90 -7.66
N PRO A 136 -9.34 -10.03 -8.19
CA PRO A 136 -8.86 -9.18 -9.29
C PRO A 136 -9.70 -9.36 -10.56
N GLY A 137 -10.30 -10.54 -10.75
CA GLY A 137 -11.16 -10.84 -11.90
C GLY A 137 -12.44 -10.00 -11.94
N LYS A 138 -12.89 -9.44 -10.80
CA LYS A 138 -14.04 -8.53 -10.75
C LYS A 138 -13.73 -7.14 -11.32
N PHE A 139 -12.46 -6.76 -11.33
CA PHE A 139 -11.98 -5.48 -11.81
C PHE A 139 -11.18 -5.61 -13.13
N GLY A 140 -10.96 -6.84 -13.61
CA GLY A 140 -10.16 -7.08 -14.81
C GLY A 140 -8.67 -6.79 -14.62
N TRP A 141 -8.19 -6.72 -13.37
CA TRP A 141 -6.80 -6.46 -13.08
C TRP A 141 -5.91 -7.63 -13.52
N THR A 142 -4.77 -7.29 -14.10
CA THR A 142 -3.74 -8.24 -14.51
C THR A 142 -2.38 -7.79 -13.99
N ASN A 143 -1.47 -8.74 -13.81
CA ASN A 143 -0.13 -8.47 -13.29
C ASN A 143 -0.20 -7.71 -11.94
N VAL A 144 -0.97 -8.27 -11.01
CA VAL A 144 -1.12 -7.77 -9.64
C VAL A 144 -0.65 -8.82 -8.63
N SER A 145 -0.16 -8.37 -7.48
CA SER A 145 0.14 -9.21 -6.31
C SER A 145 -0.59 -8.66 -5.09
N TYR A 146 -0.94 -9.53 -4.17
CA TYR A 146 -1.41 -9.10 -2.85
C TYR A 146 -0.24 -9.08 -1.87
N GLU A 147 -0.27 -8.11 -0.98
CA GLU A 147 0.71 -7.93 0.08
C GLU A 147 0.01 -7.85 1.44
N LEU A 148 0.62 -8.45 2.46
CA LEU A 148 0.04 -8.62 3.79
C LEU A 148 1.13 -8.45 4.86
N HIS A 149 0.81 -7.71 5.91
CA HIS A 149 1.68 -7.56 7.08
C HIS A 149 1.23 -8.43 8.25
N PHE A 150 2.14 -9.31 8.72
CA PHE A 150 1.90 -10.17 9.87
C PHE A 150 2.83 -9.81 11.03
N TYR A 151 2.25 -9.21 12.06
CA TYR A 151 2.97 -8.90 13.30
C TYR A 151 2.53 -9.83 14.44
N LEU A 152 3.46 -10.63 14.96
CA LEU A 152 3.28 -11.35 16.21
C LEU A 152 3.57 -10.43 17.39
N LEU A 153 2.71 -9.41 17.58
CA LEU A 153 2.78 -8.56 18.76
C LEU A 153 2.24 -9.37 19.95
N GLY A 154 3.16 -9.99 20.68
CA GLY A 154 2.83 -10.69 21.91
C GLY A 154 2.00 -9.78 22.82
N ARG A 155 0.89 -10.31 23.36
CA ARG A 155 0.18 -9.65 24.46
C ARG A 155 1.20 -9.44 25.59
N HIS A 156 1.72 -8.24 25.74
CA HIS A 156 2.27 -7.82 27.02
C HIS A 156 1.11 -7.83 28.02
N GLY A 157 1.02 -8.91 28.80
CA GLY A 157 0.27 -8.94 30.05
C GLY A 157 -1.19 -9.40 29.98
N LYS A 158 -1.46 -10.63 29.52
CA LYS A 158 -2.41 -11.48 30.25
C LYS A 158 -1.82 -12.87 30.36
N ARG A 159 -1.53 -13.28 31.60
CA ARG A 159 -1.15 -14.64 31.99
C ARG A 159 -1.93 -15.64 31.14
N VAL A 160 -1.20 -16.48 30.42
CA VAL A 160 -1.72 -17.77 29.94
C VAL A 160 -2.26 -18.47 31.19
N GLY A 161 -3.57 -18.70 31.22
CA GLY A 161 -4.20 -19.54 32.22
C GLY A 161 -3.48 -20.87 32.27
N ARG A 162 -3.28 -21.37 33.49
CA ARG A 162 -2.55 -22.60 33.83
C ARG A 162 -2.64 -23.66 32.73
N ALA A 163 -1.49 -24.19 32.33
CA ALA A 163 -1.41 -25.49 31.72
C ALA A 163 -2.20 -26.46 32.59
N ASP A 164 -3.28 -27.00 32.04
CA ASP A 164 -3.98 -28.13 32.63
C ASP A 164 -2.96 -29.25 32.81
N ARG A 165 -2.75 -29.61 34.08
CA ARG A 165 -2.00 -30.81 34.42
C ARG A 165 -2.76 -31.97 33.80
N LEU A 166 -2.10 -32.69 32.89
CA LEU A 166 -2.52 -34.04 32.52
C LEU A 166 -2.63 -34.86 33.81
N PRO A 167 -3.76 -35.54 34.07
CA PRO A 167 -3.85 -36.41 35.23
C PRO A 167 -2.93 -37.60 35.03
N ALA A 168 -2.01 -37.79 35.97
CA ALA A 168 -1.41 -39.09 36.21
C ALA A 168 -2.45 -39.93 36.97
N GLY A 169 -2.86 -41.04 36.37
CA GLY A 169 -3.84 -41.99 36.90
C GLY A 169 -4.30 -42.95 35.83
#